data_AF-A0A9P8D725-F1
#
_entry.id   AF-A0A9P8D725-F1
#
_cell.length_a   1.000
_cell.length_b   1.000
_cell.length_c   1.000
_cell.angle_alpha   90.00
_cell.angle_beta   90.00
_cell.angle_gamma   90.00
#
_symmetry.space_group_name_H-M   'P 1'
#
loop_
_entity.id
_entity.type
_entity.pdbx_description
1 polymer ?
#
loop_
_entity_poly.entity_id
_entity_poly.type
_entity_poly.pdbx_seq_one_letter_code
_entity_poly.pdbx_strand_id
1 'polypeptide(L)'
;MKVKAAPASALNLAVEAFALANAGNLMSCDGNLKQMAFSRYGAALESVRKAIVHHSLAADDATLMAIMTIDMFEVVFMVREEPLRLHNNAIEYLLSVRGIEQIQSNVGLALYRMANHRLQVRQLGLGLGPLPVQLACIDMLDLSTPRYSLNKMQLGAQQTLAMTRNVSSFHWEDLSLLIIKIQVQLEEYEQWKASLPQLWVPKRIRLAEHRDVLQALIAGSLPLTDHVFVYKESFIAHQMSFFYHGELALRSALIDALFAMKNMFLDQPDFEQEIEVQKTAISRVADILVESSTPLLASIHFDDCGSFRLTQERITLCYARGICWALQQEKRVSAEHKSFTYRLENWIRQKIGIAHQ
;
A
#
# COMPACT_ATOMS: atom_id res chain seq x y z
N MET A 1 2.55 13.24 48.50
CA MET A 1 2.68 13.79 47.13
C MET A 1 2.21 12.75 46.13
N LYS A 2 1.07 12.98 45.46
CA LYS A 2 0.67 12.13 44.33
C LYS A 2 1.61 12.43 43.17
N VAL A 3 2.37 11.42 42.72
CA VAL A 3 3.14 11.50 41.48
C VAL A 3 2.14 11.83 40.37
N LYS A 4 2.18 13.05 39.83
CA LYS A 4 1.44 13.38 38.60
C LYS A 4 2.02 12.47 37.52
N ALA A 5 1.22 11.53 37.02
CA ALA A 5 1.57 10.78 35.83
C ALA A 5 1.99 11.76 34.74
N ALA A 6 3.12 11.50 34.08
CA ALA A 6 3.55 12.29 32.93
C ALA A 6 2.38 12.34 31.92
N PRO A 7 2.09 13.51 31.31
CA PRO A 7 1.05 13.58 30.30
C PRO A 7 1.33 12.53 29.22
N ALA A 8 0.33 11.72 28.89
CA ALA A 8 0.48 10.67 27.89
C ALA A 8 0.96 11.30 26.57
N SER A 9 2.05 10.79 26.01
CA SER A 9 2.55 11.23 24.72
C SER A 9 1.50 10.95 23.62
N ALA A 10 1.56 11.69 22.52
CA ALA A 10 0.69 11.46 21.36
C ALA A 10 0.73 9.99 20.91
N LEU A 11 1.91 9.37 20.96
CA LEU A 11 2.12 7.97 20.62
C LEU A 11 1.38 7.03 21.59
N ASN A 12 1.49 7.24 22.90
CA ASN A 12 0.79 6.41 23.88
C ASN A 12 -0.73 6.45 23.66
N LEU A 13 -1.28 7.64 23.41
CA LEU A 13 -2.71 7.80 23.10
C LEU A 13 -3.11 7.07 21.81
N ALA A 14 -2.29 7.16 20.76
CA ALA A 14 -2.56 6.47 19.50
C ALA A 14 -2.50 4.94 19.64
N VAL A 15 -1.51 4.42 20.38
CA VAL A 15 -1.37 2.98 20.67
C VAL A 15 -2.52 2.49 21.54
N GLU A 16 -2.91 3.24 22.57
CA GLU A 16 -4.09 2.92 23.39
C GLU A 16 -5.36 2.86 22.55
N ALA A 17 -5.57 3.82 21.65
CA ALA A 17 -6.72 3.81 20.74
C ALA A 17 -6.75 2.53 19.89
N PHE A 18 -5.63 2.18 19.27
CA PHE A 18 -5.50 0.97 18.44
C PHE A 18 -5.75 -0.31 19.24
N ALA A 19 -5.15 -0.41 20.44
CA ALA A 19 -5.31 -1.56 21.32
C ALA A 19 -6.77 -1.73 21.78
N LEU A 20 -7.42 -0.64 22.18
CA LEU A 20 -8.83 -0.64 22.61
C LEU A 20 -9.78 -1.03 21.47
N ALA A 21 -9.56 -0.52 20.25
CA ALA A 21 -10.36 -0.91 19.09
C ALA A 21 -10.17 -2.39 18.73
N ASN A 22 -8.93 -2.88 18.77
CA ASN A 22 -8.66 -4.29 18.51
C ASN A 22 -9.28 -5.21 19.58
N ALA A 23 -9.20 -4.83 20.86
CA ALA A 23 -9.79 -5.59 21.96
C ALA A 23 -11.33 -5.59 21.91
N GLY A 24 -11.95 -4.44 21.57
CA GLY A 24 -13.39 -4.33 21.37
C GLY A 24 -13.91 -5.33 20.34
N ASN A 25 -13.19 -5.52 19.24
CA ASN A 25 -13.57 -6.49 18.20
C ASN A 25 -13.41 -7.97 18.61
N LEU A 26 -12.74 -8.28 19.72
CA LEU A 26 -12.52 -9.64 20.22
C LEU A 26 -13.42 -10.00 21.40
N MET A 27 -13.94 -9.01 22.12
CA MET A 27 -14.68 -9.21 23.36
C MET A 27 -16.11 -8.73 23.20
N SER A 28 -17.09 -9.52 23.63
CA SER A 28 -18.53 -9.19 23.62
C SER A 28 -18.92 -7.98 24.51
N CYS A 29 -17.96 -7.24 25.05
CA CYS A 29 -18.12 -6.02 25.86
C CYS A 29 -18.05 -4.75 24.98
N ASP A 30 -18.73 -4.80 23.84
CA ASP A 30 -18.42 -4.06 22.62
C ASP A 30 -18.57 -2.52 22.72
N GLY A 31 -19.50 -2.03 23.55
CA GLY A 31 -19.86 -0.60 23.58
C GLY A 31 -18.81 0.31 24.23
N ASN A 32 -18.28 -0.07 25.39
CA ASN A 32 -17.41 0.80 26.18
C ASN A 32 -16.01 0.92 25.55
N LEU A 33 -15.45 -0.19 25.07
CA LEU A 33 -14.10 -0.22 24.49
C LEU A 33 -14.02 0.58 23.18
N LYS A 34 -15.04 0.50 22.31
CA LYS A 34 -15.10 1.31 21.08
C LYS A 34 -15.14 2.81 21.41
N GLN A 35 -15.98 3.23 22.34
CA GLN A 35 -16.06 4.63 22.76
C GLN A 35 -14.74 5.13 23.36
N MET A 36 -14.08 4.31 24.19
CA MET A 36 -12.76 4.62 24.72
C MET A 36 -11.71 4.75 23.61
N ALA A 37 -11.73 3.85 22.62
CA ALA A 37 -10.82 3.91 21.48
C ALA A 37 -10.95 5.24 20.71
N PHE A 38 -12.18 5.67 20.41
CA PHE A 38 -12.43 6.97 19.76
C PHE A 38 -11.97 8.15 20.61
N SER A 39 -12.19 8.10 21.93
CA SER A 39 -11.72 9.14 22.85
C SER A 39 -10.19 9.26 22.84
N ARG A 40 -9.48 8.13 22.88
CA ARG A 40 -8.01 8.09 22.80
C ARG A 40 -7.49 8.55 21.45
N TYR A 41 -8.14 8.13 20.37
CA TYR A 41 -7.83 8.58 19.01
C TYR A 41 -7.95 10.11 18.88
N GLY A 42 -9.05 10.71 19.37
CA GLY A 42 -9.25 12.15 19.33
C GLY A 42 -8.19 12.91 20.15
N ALA A 43 -7.84 12.39 21.33
CA ALA A 43 -6.78 12.97 22.16
C ALA A 43 -5.39 12.86 21.50
N ALA A 44 -5.11 11.76 20.80
CA ALA A 44 -3.86 11.56 20.06
C ALA A 44 -3.73 12.59 18.92
N LEU A 45 -4.78 12.80 18.14
CA LEU A 45 -4.82 13.82 17.08
C LEU A 45 -4.55 15.23 17.61
N GLU A 46 -5.20 15.61 18.71
CA GLU A 46 -4.99 16.91 19.34
C GLU A 46 -3.56 17.08 19.86
N SER A 47 -2.96 16.00 20.39
CA SER A 47 -1.57 15.99 20.84
C SER A 47 -0.58 16.14 19.67
N VAL A 48 -0.79 15.40 18.57
CA VAL A 48 0.02 15.53 17.35
C VAL A 48 -0.09 16.94 16.77
N ARG A 49 -1.30 17.51 16.71
CA ARG A 49 -1.52 18.88 16.21
C ARG A 49 -0.70 19.90 17.00
N LYS A 50 -0.59 19.76 18.32
CA LYS A 50 0.25 20.61 19.16
C LYS A 50 1.73 20.39 18.90
N ALA A 51 2.16 19.15 18.74
CA ALA A 51 3.56 18.80 18.47
C ALA A 51 4.05 19.37 17.13
N ILE A 52 3.21 19.31 16.08
CA ILE A 52 3.55 19.77 14.72
C ILE A 52 3.87 21.28 14.66
N VAL A 53 3.32 22.09 15.57
CA VAL A 53 3.59 23.55 15.62
C VAL A 53 5.00 23.86 16.14
N HIS A 54 5.65 22.91 16.82
CA HIS A 54 6.99 23.09 17.37
C HIS A 54 8.01 22.25 16.60
N HIS A 55 8.96 22.88 15.92
CA HIS A 55 9.92 22.19 15.04
C HIS A 55 10.63 20.99 15.71
N SER A 56 11.10 21.15 16.95
CA SER A 56 11.79 20.07 17.67
C SER A 56 10.89 18.87 17.97
N LEU A 57 9.61 19.11 18.26
CA LEU A 57 8.63 18.05 18.51
C LEU A 57 8.14 17.44 17.20
N ALA A 58 8.02 18.23 16.14
CA ALA A 58 7.71 17.74 14.79
C ALA A 58 8.81 16.80 14.26
N ALA A 59 10.08 17.07 14.58
CA ALA A 59 11.20 16.21 14.19
C ALA A 59 11.26 14.89 14.98
N ASP A 60 10.52 14.74 16.08
CA ASP A 60 10.60 13.57 16.97
C ASP A 60 10.02 12.29 16.33
N ASP A 61 10.70 11.16 16.54
CA ASP A 61 10.27 9.81 16.17
C ASP A 61 8.88 9.50 16.73
N ALA A 62 8.62 9.94 17.96
CA ALA A 62 7.33 9.72 18.61
C ALA A 62 6.17 10.41 17.87
N THR A 63 6.41 11.59 17.29
CA THR A 63 5.38 12.33 16.53
C THR A 63 5.07 11.65 15.21
N LEU A 64 6.10 11.23 14.46
CA LEU A 64 5.90 10.47 13.22
C LEU A 64 5.23 9.12 13.48
N MET A 65 5.64 8.40 14.53
CA MET A 65 5.01 7.13 14.90
C MET A 65 3.55 7.31 15.34
N ALA A 66 3.25 8.40 16.07
CA ALA A 66 1.88 8.71 16.47
C ALA A 66 0.97 8.93 15.26
N ILE A 67 1.38 9.77 14.29
CA ILE A 67 0.55 10.01 13.09
C ILE A 67 0.38 8.75 12.24
N MET A 68 1.40 7.90 12.14
CA MET A 68 1.31 6.65 11.38
C MET A 68 0.42 5.62 12.08
N THR A 69 0.43 5.57 13.41
CA THR A 69 -0.51 4.75 14.20
C THR A 69 -1.95 5.25 14.05
N ILE A 70 -2.15 6.57 14.03
CA ILE A 70 -3.46 7.20 13.77
C ILE A 70 -3.96 6.86 12.36
N ASP A 71 -3.11 6.99 11.33
CA ASP A 71 -3.45 6.61 9.95
C ASP A 71 -3.85 5.14 9.87
N MET A 72 -3.09 4.25 10.52
CA MET A 72 -3.41 2.83 10.60
C MET A 72 -4.73 2.55 11.32
N PHE A 73 -5.02 3.26 12.41
CA PHE A 73 -6.31 3.16 13.12
C PHE A 73 -7.48 3.48 12.18
N GLU A 74 -7.36 4.55 11.39
CA GLU A 74 -8.42 4.94 10.45
C GLU A 74 -8.58 3.94 9.30
N VAL A 75 -7.47 3.43 8.77
CA VAL A 75 -7.48 2.42 7.71
C VAL A 75 -8.10 1.11 8.21
N VAL A 76 -7.76 0.66 9.41
CA VAL A 76 -8.23 -0.64 9.92
C VAL A 76 -9.65 -0.56 10.47
N PHE A 77 -9.94 0.43 11.32
CA PHE A 77 -11.14 0.43 12.14
C PHE A 77 -12.21 1.42 11.68
N MET A 78 -11.84 2.57 11.11
CA MET A 78 -12.83 3.51 10.58
C MET A 78 -13.31 3.15 9.17
N VAL A 79 -12.55 2.32 8.44
CA VAL A 79 -12.89 1.80 7.10
C VAL A 79 -13.35 2.91 6.15
N ARG A 80 -12.60 4.02 6.13
CA ARG A 80 -12.89 5.19 5.27
C ARG A 80 -12.83 4.82 3.79
N GLU A 81 -13.66 5.45 2.96
CA GLU A 81 -13.72 5.20 1.50
C GLU A 81 -12.38 5.41 0.81
N GLU A 82 -11.64 6.45 1.19
CA GLU A 82 -10.29 6.71 0.68
C GLU A 82 -9.24 6.43 1.77
N PRO A 83 -8.74 5.19 1.90
CA PRO A 83 -7.81 4.81 2.97
C PRO A 83 -6.50 5.61 2.94
N LEU A 84 -6.13 6.13 1.77
CA LEU A 84 -4.85 6.80 1.57
C LEU A 84 -4.92 8.34 1.59
N ARG A 85 -6.11 8.94 1.76
CA ARG A 85 -6.28 10.40 1.58
C ARG A 85 -5.87 11.25 2.80
N LEU A 86 -6.10 10.76 4.01
CA LEU A 86 -5.87 11.57 5.21
C LEU A 86 -4.39 11.65 5.57
N HIS A 87 -4.05 12.69 6.35
CA HIS A 87 -2.74 12.96 6.93
C HIS A 87 -1.56 13.11 5.97
N ASN A 88 -1.74 13.02 4.64
CA ASN A 88 -0.65 13.14 3.68
C ASN A 88 0.19 14.41 3.92
N ASN A 89 -0.44 15.59 4.00
CA ASN A 89 0.27 16.85 4.28
C ASN A 89 1.05 16.81 5.59
N ALA A 90 0.53 16.14 6.63
CA ALA A 90 1.21 16.00 7.91
C ALA A 90 2.42 15.06 7.79
N ILE A 91 2.26 13.92 7.12
CA ILE A 91 3.35 12.95 6.88
C ILE A 91 4.44 13.60 6.01
N GLU A 92 4.07 14.28 4.93
CA GLU A 92 4.98 15.02 4.04
C GLU A 92 5.76 16.08 4.81
N TYR A 93 5.08 16.87 5.64
CA TYR A 93 5.71 17.88 6.50
C TYR A 93 6.69 17.25 7.49
N LEU A 94 6.28 16.21 8.21
CA LEU A 94 7.12 15.54 9.20
C LEU A 94 8.36 14.91 8.56
N LEU A 95 8.22 14.24 7.42
CA LEU A 95 9.36 13.71 6.68
C LEU A 95 10.33 14.83 6.27
N SER A 96 9.80 15.95 5.78
CA SER A 96 10.61 17.10 5.34
C SER A 96 11.37 17.75 6.49
N VAL A 97 10.71 17.94 7.64
CA VAL A 97 11.30 18.52 8.86
C VAL A 97 12.40 17.63 9.45
N ARG A 98 12.25 16.31 9.34
CA ARG A 98 13.21 15.33 9.84
C ARG A 98 14.44 15.15 8.96
N GLY A 99 14.39 15.59 7.70
CA GLY A 99 15.53 15.61 6.79
C GLY A 99 16.13 14.22 6.50
N ILE A 100 17.37 14.20 6.03
CA ILE A 100 18.11 12.97 5.72
C ILE A 100 18.67 12.29 6.98
N GLU A 101 18.77 13.04 8.07
CA GLU A 101 19.27 12.58 9.37
C GLU A 101 18.39 11.46 9.93
N GLN A 102 17.10 11.46 9.56
CA GLN A 102 16.13 10.46 10.02
C GLN A 102 16.51 9.03 9.67
N ILE A 103 17.30 8.80 8.61
CA ILE A 103 17.69 7.44 8.20
C ILE A 103 19.03 6.98 8.80
N GLN A 104 19.69 7.83 9.61
CA GLN A 104 20.94 7.49 10.28
C GLN A 104 20.72 6.57 11.50
N SER A 105 19.52 6.57 12.08
CA SER A 105 19.15 5.67 13.18
C SER A 105 18.26 4.52 12.69
N ASN A 106 18.35 3.36 13.35
CA ASN A 106 17.51 2.20 12.99
C ASN A 106 16.01 2.49 13.15
N VAL A 107 15.64 3.22 14.20
CA VAL A 107 14.24 3.60 14.47
C VAL A 107 13.76 4.60 13.41
N GLY A 108 14.54 5.65 13.16
CA GLY A 108 14.19 6.65 12.18
C GLY A 108 14.12 6.08 10.75
N LEU A 109 15.03 5.16 10.38
CA LEU A 109 14.97 4.46 9.10
C LEU A 109 13.69 3.60 8.97
N ALA A 110 13.31 2.90 10.03
CA ALA A 110 12.07 2.10 10.03
C ALA A 110 10.83 3.00 9.88
N LEU A 111 10.78 4.13 10.59
CA LEU A 111 9.70 5.11 10.48
C LEU A 111 9.64 5.78 9.11
N TYR A 112 10.79 6.20 8.59
CA TYR A 112 10.92 6.74 7.23
C TYR A 112 10.36 5.75 6.22
N ARG A 113 10.77 4.48 6.27
CA ARG A 113 10.26 3.45 5.35
C ARG A 113 8.74 3.31 5.41
N MET A 114 8.16 3.28 6.60
CA MET A 114 6.73 3.12 6.78
C MET A 114 5.96 4.31 6.19
N ALA A 115 6.38 5.53 6.51
CA ALA A 115 5.79 6.77 6.00
C ALA A 115 6.02 6.96 4.50
N ASN A 116 7.24 6.71 4.03
CA ASN A 116 7.62 6.75 2.61
C ASN A 116 6.76 5.79 1.81
N HIS A 117 6.68 4.52 2.22
CA HIS A 117 5.86 3.53 1.54
C HIS A 117 4.38 3.96 1.46
N ARG A 118 3.83 4.46 2.57
CA ARG A 118 2.44 4.95 2.64
C ARG A 118 2.17 6.08 1.65
N LEU A 119 3.12 7.01 1.47
CA LEU A 119 3.04 8.07 0.46
C LEU A 119 3.25 7.53 -0.95
N GLN A 120 4.20 6.60 -1.14
CA GLN A 120 4.53 6.08 -2.44
C GLN A 120 3.36 5.34 -3.11
N VAL A 121 2.62 4.53 -2.34
CA VAL A 121 1.41 3.87 -2.85
C VAL A 121 0.41 4.90 -3.39
N ARG A 122 0.18 5.98 -2.64
CA ARG A 122 -0.70 7.08 -3.09
C ARG A 122 -0.16 7.78 -4.32
N GLN A 123 1.13 8.10 -4.32
CA GLN A 123 1.79 8.82 -5.42
C GLN A 123 1.69 8.04 -6.72
N LEU A 124 1.92 6.72 -6.69
CA LEU A 124 1.77 5.86 -7.86
C LEU A 124 0.33 5.87 -8.39
N GLY A 125 -0.67 5.63 -7.52
CA GLY A 125 -2.06 5.54 -7.96
C GLY A 125 -2.67 6.88 -8.42
N LEU A 126 -2.10 8.01 -8.00
CA LEU A 126 -2.55 9.35 -8.40
C LEU A 126 -1.63 10.03 -9.42
N GLY A 127 -0.57 9.36 -9.87
CA GLY A 127 0.44 9.93 -10.76
C GLY A 127 1.14 11.16 -10.19
N LEU A 128 1.38 11.19 -8.88
CA LEU A 128 2.10 12.29 -8.21
C LEU A 128 3.60 11.99 -8.19
N GLY A 129 4.41 13.04 -8.35
CA GLY A 129 5.86 12.93 -8.26
C GLY A 129 6.35 12.68 -6.82
N PRO A 130 7.60 12.22 -6.67
CA PRO A 130 8.22 12.07 -5.36
C PRO A 130 8.53 13.43 -4.72
N LEU A 131 8.60 13.45 -3.40
CA LEU A 131 9.03 14.59 -2.61
C LEU A 131 10.56 14.71 -2.66
N PRO A 132 11.11 15.93 -2.47
CA PRO A 132 12.55 16.14 -2.38
C PRO A 132 13.23 15.26 -1.32
N VAL A 133 12.62 15.08 -0.15
CA VAL A 133 13.18 14.24 0.92
C VAL A 133 13.24 12.75 0.54
N GLN A 134 12.30 12.25 -0.27
CA GLN A 134 12.31 10.86 -0.71
C GLN A 134 13.49 10.60 -1.66
N LEU A 135 13.77 11.56 -2.55
CA LEU A 135 14.93 11.53 -3.44
C LEU A 135 16.25 11.67 -2.69
N ALA A 136 16.32 12.53 -1.67
CA ALA A 136 17.53 12.69 -0.88
C ALA A 136 17.85 11.44 -0.03
N CYS A 137 16.82 10.80 0.54
CA CYS A 137 17.01 9.61 1.38
C CYS A 137 17.39 8.35 0.59
N ILE A 138 16.94 8.19 -0.67
CA ILE A 138 17.20 6.95 -1.41
C ILE A 138 18.69 6.74 -1.71
N ASP A 139 19.44 7.83 -1.89
CA ASP A 139 20.88 7.79 -2.19
C ASP A 139 21.73 7.28 -1.01
N MET A 140 21.16 7.26 0.20
CA MET A 140 21.83 6.77 1.40
C MET A 140 21.44 5.33 1.75
N LEU A 141 20.54 4.69 0.99
CA LEU A 141 20.11 3.32 1.26
C LEU A 141 21.01 2.30 0.53
N ASP A 142 21.23 1.15 1.17
CA ASP A 142 21.90 0.02 0.56
C ASP A 142 21.00 -0.67 -0.48
N LEU A 143 21.18 -0.30 -1.76
CA LEU A 143 20.39 -0.82 -2.87
C LEU A 143 20.62 -2.31 -3.15
N SER A 144 21.61 -2.96 -2.52
CA SER A 144 21.74 -4.42 -2.58
C SER A 144 20.61 -5.14 -1.82
N THR A 145 19.97 -4.44 -0.88
CA THR A 145 18.80 -4.95 -0.16
C THR A 145 17.55 -4.83 -1.07
N PRO A 146 16.83 -5.93 -1.39
CA PRO A 146 15.72 -5.92 -2.36
C PRO A 146 14.63 -4.88 -2.09
N ARG A 147 14.23 -4.69 -0.83
CA ARG A 147 13.21 -3.68 -0.48
C ARG A 147 13.68 -2.25 -0.78
N TYR A 148 14.97 -1.94 -0.67
CA TYR A 148 15.49 -0.59 -0.92
C TYR A 148 15.64 -0.32 -2.42
N SER A 149 16.10 -1.31 -3.19
CA SER A 149 16.05 -1.22 -4.65
C SER A 149 14.62 -1.09 -5.18
N LEU A 150 13.64 -1.80 -4.60
CA LEU A 150 12.23 -1.59 -4.89
C LEU A 150 11.78 -0.15 -4.63
N ASN A 151 12.13 0.42 -3.47
CA ASN A 151 11.81 1.83 -3.18
C ASN A 151 12.39 2.78 -4.24
N LYS A 152 13.61 2.52 -4.74
CA LYS A 152 14.23 3.32 -5.82
C LYS A 152 13.46 3.21 -7.13
N MET A 153 13.12 1.99 -7.55
CA MET A 153 12.35 1.77 -8.78
C MET A 153 10.99 2.46 -8.72
N GLN A 154 10.34 2.47 -7.55
CA GLN A 154 9.06 3.12 -7.34
C GLN A 154 9.17 4.64 -7.40
N LEU A 155 10.25 5.24 -6.89
CA LEU A 155 10.53 6.67 -7.09
C LEU A 155 10.72 7.00 -8.57
N GLY A 156 11.46 6.17 -9.31
CA GLY A 156 11.62 6.32 -10.76
C GLY A 156 10.27 6.26 -11.48
N ALA A 157 9.41 5.30 -11.13
CA ALA A 157 8.07 5.17 -11.68
C ALA A 157 7.23 6.43 -11.39
N GLN A 158 7.26 6.96 -10.16
CA GLN A 158 6.56 8.18 -9.79
C GLN A 158 7.01 9.41 -10.58
N GLN A 159 8.32 9.56 -10.81
CA GLN A 159 8.84 10.64 -11.64
C GLN A 159 8.27 10.55 -13.07
N THR A 160 8.22 9.35 -13.64
CA THR A 160 7.66 9.12 -14.98
C THR A 160 6.15 9.35 -15.01
N LEU A 161 5.40 8.83 -14.03
CA LEU A 161 3.95 9.01 -13.94
C LEU A 161 3.55 10.48 -13.73
N ALA A 162 4.38 11.27 -13.04
CA ALA A 162 4.14 12.71 -12.91
C ALA A 162 4.21 13.42 -14.27
N MET A 163 5.08 12.96 -15.17
CA MET A 163 5.18 13.49 -16.54
C MET A 163 3.95 13.13 -17.38
N THR A 164 3.29 11.99 -17.10
CA THR A 164 2.20 11.49 -17.96
C THR A 164 0.89 12.27 -17.80
N ARG A 165 0.75 13.10 -16.75
CA ARG A 165 -0.47 13.87 -16.47
C ARG A 165 -0.83 14.88 -17.56
N ASN A 166 0.15 15.31 -18.35
CA ASN A 166 -0.02 16.27 -19.45
C ASN A 166 0.30 15.64 -20.81
N VAL A 167 0.16 14.32 -20.96
CA VAL A 167 0.45 13.59 -22.21
C VAL A 167 -0.27 14.18 -23.43
N SER A 168 -1.46 14.76 -23.25
CA SER A 168 -2.20 15.41 -24.33
C SER A 168 -1.55 16.68 -24.86
N SER A 169 -0.62 17.30 -24.14
CA SER A 169 0.10 18.51 -24.57
C SER A 169 1.50 18.22 -25.13
N PHE A 170 1.92 16.95 -25.16
CA PHE A 170 3.27 16.59 -25.58
C PHE A 170 3.39 16.67 -27.10
N HIS A 171 4.60 16.98 -27.59
CA HIS A 171 4.94 16.77 -28.99
C HIS A 171 5.40 15.32 -29.21
N TRP A 172 5.55 14.93 -30.48
CA TRP A 172 5.91 13.55 -30.83
C TRP A 172 7.25 13.12 -30.21
N GLU A 173 8.24 14.01 -30.15
CA GLU A 173 9.56 13.74 -29.55
C GLU A 173 9.42 13.41 -28.06
N ASP A 174 8.68 14.23 -27.32
CA ASP A 174 8.44 14.05 -25.89
C ASP A 174 7.67 12.76 -25.60
N LEU A 175 6.66 12.43 -26.42
CA LEU A 175 5.92 11.17 -26.29
C LEU A 175 6.81 9.97 -26.59
N SER A 176 7.68 10.06 -27.61
CA SER A 176 8.58 8.96 -27.97
C SER A 176 9.57 8.69 -26.84
N LEU A 177 10.16 9.75 -26.27
CA LEU A 177 11.04 9.67 -25.11
C LEU A 177 10.30 9.12 -23.88
N LEU A 178 9.05 9.53 -23.65
CA LEU A 178 8.24 9.03 -22.54
C LEU A 178 7.94 7.53 -22.69
N ILE A 179 7.53 7.07 -23.87
CA ILE A 179 7.27 5.66 -24.17
C ILE A 179 8.51 4.82 -23.89
N ILE A 180 9.67 5.23 -24.45
CA ILE A 180 10.94 4.54 -24.24
C ILE A 180 11.27 4.49 -22.75
N LYS A 181 11.11 5.61 -22.02
CA LYS A 181 11.36 5.66 -20.58
C LYS A 181 10.49 4.69 -19.79
N ILE A 182 9.19 4.61 -20.11
CA ILE A 182 8.28 3.68 -19.45
C ILE A 182 8.65 2.23 -19.76
N GLN A 183 8.99 1.92 -21.01
CA GLN A 183 9.40 0.57 -21.43
C GLN A 183 10.66 0.12 -20.69
N VAL A 184 11.69 0.98 -20.61
CA VAL A 184 12.92 0.70 -19.85
C VAL A 184 12.59 0.43 -18.38
N GLN A 185 11.70 1.20 -17.76
CA GLN A 185 11.30 0.97 -16.37
C GLN A 185 10.54 -0.35 -16.19
N LEU A 186 9.69 -0.74 -17.14
CA LEU A 186 9.01 -2.04 -17.09
C LEU A 186 10.02 -3.20 -17.22
N GLU A 187 11.05 -3.05 -18.04
CA GLU A 187 12.15 -4.02 -18.11
C GLU A 187 12.93 -4.09 -16.80
N GLU A 188 13.21 -2.96 -16.15
CA GLU A 188 13.85 -2.92 -14.82
C GLU A 188 13.01 -3.68 -13.77
N TYR A 189 11.68 -3.58 -13.82
CA TYR A 189 10.79 -4.33 -12.94
C TYR A 189 10.91 -5.84 -13.14
N GLU A 190 10.91 -6.31 -14.38
CA GLU A 190 11.05 -7.73 -14.70
C GLU A 190 12.45 -8.25 -14.29
N GLN A 191 13.50 -7.48 -14.56
CA GLN A 191 14.87 -7.82 -14.15
C GLN A 191 15.00 -7.89 -12.63
N TRP A 192 14.43 -6.92 -11.91
CA TRP A 192 14.43 -6.92 -10.45
C TRP A 192 13.72 -8.16 -9.91
N LYS A 193 12.53 -8.47 -10.42
CA LYS A 193 11.76 -9.65 -10.02
C LYS A 193 12.53 -10.96 -10.29
N ALA A 194 13.22 -11.05 -11.43
CA ALA A 194 14.05 -12.21 -11.77
C ALA A 194 15.30 -12.35 -10.89
N SER A 195 15.81 -11.24 -10.33
CA SER A 195 16.96 -11.23 -9.43
C SER A 195 16.64 -11.63 -7.98
N LEU A 196 15.35 -11.76 -7.63
CA LEU A 196 14.94 -12.02 -6.26
C LEU A 196 15.30 -13.44 -5.79
N PRO A 197 15.64 -13.61 -4.49
CA PRO A 197 15.83 -14.93 -3.93
C PRO A 197 14.56 -15.79 -4.04
N GLN A 198 14.73 -17.12 -4.11
CA GLN A 198 13.61 -18.08 -4.19
C GLN A 198 12.55 -17.90 -3.09
N LEU A 199 12.95 -17.39 -1.92
CA LEU A 199 12.06 -17.08 -0.80
C LEU A 199 10.94 -16.08 -1.15
N TRP A 200 11.20 -15.20 -2.11
CA TRP A 200 10.28 -14.14 -2.53
C TRP A 200 9.27 -14.62 -3.57
N VAL A 201 9.51 -15.77 -4.20
CA VAL A 201 8.64 -16.33 -5.22
C VAL A 201 7.41 -16.94 -4.54
N PRO A 202 6.20 -16.40 -4.78
CA PRO A 202 5.00 -16.96 -4.17
C PRO A 202 4.63 -18.30 -4.81
N LYS A 203 3.96 -19.15 -4.03
CA LYS A 203 3.32 -20.36 -4.56
C LYS A 203 1.89 -20.03 -4.93
N ARG A 204 1.53 -20.27 -6.20
CA ARG A 204 0.13 -20.24 -6.64
C ARG A 204 -0.50 -21.59 -6.36
N ILE A 205 -1.57 -21.61 -5.56
CA ILE A 205 -2.29 -22.84 -5.21
C ILE A 205 -3.74 -22.74 -5.64
N ARG A 206 -4.37 -23.87 -5.95
CA ARG A 206 -5.80 -23.96 -6.21
C ARG A 206 -6.54 -24.24 -4.91
N LEU A 207 -7.47 -23.36 -4.49
CA LEU A 207 -8.14 -23.50 -3.19
C LEU A 207 -8.94 -24.82 -3.07
N ALA A 208 -9.49 -25.32 -4.17
CA ALA A 208 -10.25 -26.58 -4.19
C ALA A 208 -9.42 -27.81 -3.78
N GLU A 209 -8.09 -27.76 -3.92
CA GLU A 209 -7.17 -28.83 -3.54
C GLU A 209 -6.84 -28.80 -2.03
N HIS A 210 -7.23 -27.73 -1.33
CA HIS A 210 -6.96 -27.50 0.09
C HIS A 210 -8.27 -27.30 0.86
N ARG A 211 -9.03 -28.40 1.05
CA ARG A 211 -10.40 -28.38 1.61
C ARG A 211 -10.50 -27.66 2.95
N ASP A 212 -9.56 -27.88 3.87
CA ASP A 212 -9.61 -27.29 5.21
C ASP A 212 -9.51 -25.76 5.17
N VAL A 213 -8.64 -25.24 4.28
CA VAL A 213 -8.49 -23.80 4.04
C VAL A 213 -9.75 -23.23 3.42
N LEU A 214 -10.24 -23.87 2.37
CA LEU A 214 -11.44 -23.43 1.67
C LEU A 214 -12.63 -23.38 2.64
N GLN A 215 -12.78 -24.40 3.50
CA GLN A 215 -13.86 -24.44 4.48
C GLN A 215 -13.73 -23.35 5.55
N ALA A 216 -12.50 -23.09 6.04
CA ALA A 216 -12.26 -22.00 6.99
C ALA A 216 -12.55 -20.61 6.38
N LEU A 217 -12.14 -20.40 5.13
CA LEU A 217 -12.39 -19.16 4.40
C LEU A 217 -13.88 -18.94 4.11
N ILE A 218 -14.60 -19.99 3.71
CA ILE A 218 -16.06 -19.97 3.53
C ILE A 218 -16.77 -19.68 4.85
N ALA A 219 -16.35 -20.31 5.95
CA ALA A 219 -16.92 -20.04 7.27
C ALA A 219 -16.73 -18.57 7.69
N GLY A 220 -15.62 -17.95 7.30
CA GLY A 220 -15.36 -16.52 7.47
C GLY A 220 -16.17 -15.61 6.53
N SER A 221 -16.91 -16.17 5.57
CA SER A 221 -17.62 -15.43 4.50
C SER A 221 -16.70 -14.52 3.68
N LEU A 222 -15.40 -14.83 3.60
CA LEU A 222 -14.42 -14.01 2.91
C LEU A 222 -14.63 -14.14 1.38
N PRO A 223 -14.49 -13.07 0.58
CA PRO A 223 -14.46 -13.20 -0.88
C PRO A 223 -13.28 -14.05 -1.36
N LEU A 224 -13.53 -14.93 -2.32
CA LEU A 224 -12.57 -15.94 -2.79
C LEU A 224 -12.41 -15.93 -4.31
N THR A 225 -11.22 -16.36 -4.72
CA THR A 225 -10.84 -16.71 -6.08
C THR A 225 -10.48 -18.19 -6.14
N ASP A 226 -10.50 -18.80 -7.32
CA ASP A 226 -10.17 -20.22 -7.47
C ASP A 226 -8.71 -20.54 -7.09
N HIS A 227 -7.82 -19.57 -7.33
CA HIS A 227 -6.40 -19.64 -7.02
C HIS A 227 -6.01 -18.54 -6.04
N VAL A 228 -4.97 -18.77 -5.25
CA VAL A 228 -4.38 -17.75 -4.38
C VAL A 228 -2.86 -17.80 -4.42
N PHE A 229 -2.22 -16.66 -4.22
CA PHE A 229 -0.77 -16.56 -4.06
C PHE A 229 -0.39 -16.57 -2.58
N VAL A 230 0.30 -17.61 -2.15
CA VAL A 230 0.80 -17.73 -0.79
C VAL A 230 2.29 -17.41 -0.76
N TYR A 231 2.63 -16.45 0.08
CA TYR A 231 4.00 -16.01 0.32
C TYR A 231 4.51 -16.63 1.61
N LYS A 232 5.84 -16.78 1.72
CA LYS A 232 6.43 -17.30 2.96
C LYS A 232 6.16 -16.38 4.15
N GLU A 233 6.19 -15.06 3.91
CA GLU A 233 6.01 -14.03 4.93
C GLU A 233 5.05 -12.95 4.45
N SER A 234 4.25 -12.39 5.38
CA SER A 234 3.31 -11.30 5.09
C SER A 234 4.04 -10.03 4.63
N PHE A 235 5.26 -9.80 5.12
CA PHE A 235 6.14 -8.74 4.64
C PHE A 235 6.48 -8.90 3.14
N ILE A 236 6.82 -10.10 2.67
CA ILE A 236 7.14 -10.36 1.27
C ILE A 236 5.89 -10.13 0.41
N ALA A 237 4.74 -10.65 0.84
CA ALA A 237 3.46 -10.43 0.18
C ALA A 237 3.19 -8.92 0.00
N HIS A 238 3.41 -8.14 1.06
CA HIS A 238 3.28 -6.69 1.02
C HIS A 238 4.23 -6.01 0.02
N GLN A 239 5.51 -6.35 0.03
CA GLN A 239 6.48 -5.79 -0.91
C GLN A 239 6.15 -6.16 -2.36
N MET A 240 5.69 -7.39 -2.61
CA MET A 240 5.30 -7.82 -3.94
C MET A 240 4.01 -7.14 -4.40
N SER A 241 3.02 -6.93 -3.52
CA SER A 241 1.85 -6.10 -3.86
C SER A 241 2.27 -4.67 -4.22
N PHE A 242 3.23 -4.10 -3.49
CA PHE A 242 3.75 -2.77 -3.79
C PHE A 242 4.45 -2.71 -5.15
N PHE A 243 5.29 -3.71 -5.46
CA PHE A 243 5.85 -3.91 -6.79
C PHE A 243 4.76 -3.90 -7.88
N TYR A 244 3.73 -4.72 -7.74
CA TYR A 244 2.66 -4.82 -8.73
C TYR A 244 1.84 -3.54 -8.88
N HIS A 245 1.72 -2.70 -7.83
CA HIS A 245 1.10 -1.39 -7.97
C HIS A 245 1.87 -0.45 -8.91
N GLY A 246 3.20 -0.42 -8.78
CA GLY A 246 4.05 0.38 -9.66
C GLY A 246 4.02 -0.11 -11.10
N GLU A 247 4.08 -1.43 -11.29
CA GLU A 247 3.98 -2.07 -12.60
C GLU A 247 2.64 -1.76 -13.28
N LEU A 248 1.53 -1.91 -12.55
CA LEU A 248 0.18 -1.61 -13.03
C LEU A 248 0.06 -0.17 -13.52
N ALA A 249 0.53 0.79 -12.71
CA ALA A 249 0.47 2.21 -13.02
C ALA A 249 1.31 2.57 -14.26
N LEU A 250 2.54 2.03 -14.37
CA LEU A 250 3.40 2.24 -15.53
C LEU A 250 2.80 1.67 -16.82
N ARG A 251 2.25 0.45 -16.78
CA ARG A 251 1.59 -0.14 -17.95
C ARG A 251 0.37 0.67 -18.39
N SER A 252 -0.41 1.20 -17.43
CA SER A 252 -1.53 2.08 -17.73
C SER A 252 -1.08 3.37 -18.40
N ALA A 253 -0.01 3.99 -17.88
CA ALA A 253 0.59 5.19 -18.46
C ALA A 253 1.21 4.94 -19.85
N LEU A 254 1.78 3.75 -20.10
CA LEU A 254 2.27 3.36 -21.41
C LEU A 254 1.13 3.33 -22.43
N ILE A 255 -0.02 2.75 -22.07
CA ILE A 255 -1.20 2.73 -22.93
C ILE A 255 -1.69 4.17 -23.22
N ASP A 256 -1.72 5.05 -22.21
CA ASP A 256 -2.07 6.47 -22.42
C ASP A 256 -1.13 7.15 -23.42
N ALA A 257 0.18 6.95 -23.29
CA ALA A 257 1.18 7.52 -24.19
C ALA A 257 1.09 6.94 -25.61
N LEU A 258 0.87 5.62 -25.74
CA LEU A 258 0.67 4.95 -27.03
C LEU A 258 -0.60 5.43 -27.74
N PHE A 259 -1.70 5.62 -27.01
CA PHE A 259 -2.91 6.21 -27.59
C PHE A 259 -2.69 7.65 -28.06
N ALA A 260 -1.98 8.46 -27.28
CA ALA A 260 -1.63 9.82 -27.68
C ALA A 260 -0.78 9.84 -28.96
N MET A 261 0.22 8.95 -29.04
CA MET A 261 1.06 8.78 -30.23
C MET A 261 0.25 8.32 -31.44
N LYS A 262 -0.60 7.30 -31.27
CA LYS A 262 -1.49 6.78 -32.32
C LYS A 262 -2.39 7.87 -32.89
N ASN A 263 -2.95 8.72 -32.03
CA ASN A 263 -3.82 9.82 -32.45
C ASN A 263 -3.09 10.90 -33.25
N MET A 264 -1.76 11.02 -33.13
CA MET A 264 -0.96 11.96 -33.93
C MET A 264 -0.60 11.42 -35.31
N PHE A 265 -0.34 10.12 -35.43
CA PHE A 265 0.19 9.51 -36.66
C PHE A 265 -0.81 8.65 -37.46
N LEU A 266 -2.08 8.58 -37.03
CA LEU A 266 -3.19 7.82 -37.63
C LEU A 266 -2.87 6.33 -37.84
N ASP A 267 -3.50 5.46 -37.03
CA ASP A 267 -3.64 4.01 -37.23
C ASP A 267 -2.38 3.26 -37.71
N GLN A 268 -1.32 3.28 -36.90
CA GLN A 268 -0.22 2.32 -37.08
C GLN A 268 -0.54 1.00 -36.37
N PRO A 269 -0.47 -0.15 -37.09
CA PRO A 269 -0.84 -1.46 -36.53
C PRO A 269 0.04 -1.88 -35.34
N ASP A 270 1.30 -1.42 -35.31
CA ASP A 270 2.25 -1.74 -34.23
C ASP A 270 1.79 -1.18 -32.87
N PHE A 271 1.16 0.01 -32.86
CA PHE A 271 0.64 0.60 -31.62
C PHE A 271 -0.58 -0.15 -31.10
N GLU A 272 -1.48 -0.62 -31.97
CA GLU A 272 -2.65 -1.38 -31.55
C GLU A 272 -2.24 -2.71 -30.93
N GLN A 273 -1.31 -3.41 -31.57
CA GLN A 273 -0.77 -4.66 -31.05
C GLN A 273 -0.13 -4.45 -29.68
N GLU A 274 0.71 -3.42 -29.52
CA GLU A 274 1.36 -3.12 -28.24
C GLU A 274 0.33 -2.75 -27.16
N ILE A 275 -0.69 -1.97 -27.48
CA ILE A 275 -1.78 -1.64 -26.55
C ILE A 275 -2.50 -2.91 -26.05
N GLU A 276 -2.79 -3.86 -26.93
CA GLU A 276 -3.43 -5.14 -26.53
C GLU A 276 -2.51 -6.02 -25.68
N VAL A 277 -1.20 -6.03 -25.96
CA VAL A 277 -0.19 -6.68 -25.11
C VAL A 277 -0.23 -6.08 -23.70
N GLN A 278 -0.24 -4.75 -23.59
CA GLN A 278 -0.25 -4.08 -22.29
C GLN A 278 -1.58 -4.25 -21.55
N LYS A 279 -2.73 -4.28 -22.23
CA LYS A 279 -4.03 -4.62 -21.61
C LYS A 279 -4.01 -6.03 -21.02
N THR A 280 -3.47 -7.00 -21.76
CA THR A 280 -3.32 -8.38 -21.29
C THR A 280 -2.41 -8.44 -20.06
N ALA A 281 -1.31 -7.69 -20.06
CA ALA A 281 -0.39 -7.60 -18.92
C ALA A 281 -1.07 -6.96 -17.69
N ILE A 282 -1.84 -5.89 -17.86
CA ILE A 282 -2.66 -5.27 -16.80
C ILE A 282 -3.61 -6.28 -16.17
N SER A 283 -4.30 -7.09 -16.99
CA SER A 283 -5.21 -8.12 -16.49
C SER A 283 -4.46 -9.15 -15.63
N ARG A 284 -3.27 -9.61 -16.07
CA ARG A 284 -2.45 -10.56 -15.30
C ARG A 284 -1.96 -9.97 -13.97
N VAL A 285 -1.55 -8.70 -13.96
CA VAL A 285 -1.14 -8.02 -12.72
C VAL A 285 -2.33 -7.89 -11.76
N ALA A 286 -3.51 -7.56 -12.29
CA ALA A 286 -4.74 -7.48 -11.51
C ALA A 286 -5.14 -8.85 -10.91
N ASP A 287 -5.01 -9.94 -11.68
CA ASP A 287 -5.20 -11.31 -11.18
C ASP A 287 -4.27 -11.59 -9.99
N ILE A 288 -2.97 -11.28 -10.13
CA ILE A 288 -1.99 -11.50 -9.05
C ILE A 288 -2.35 -10.71 -7.79
N LEU A 289 -2.74 -9.44 -7.94
CA LEU A 289 -3.14 -8.59 -6.82
C LEU A 289 -4.39 -9.13 -6.11
N VAL A 290 -5.42 -9.52 -6.87
CA VAL A 290 -6.64 -10.14 -6.34
C VAL A 290 -6.32 -11.46 -5.62
N GLU A 291 -5.58 -12.36 -6.26
CA GLU A 291 -5.20 -13.67 -5.70
C GLU A 291 -4.26 -13.56 -4.48
N SER A 292 -3.55 -12.44 -4.33
CA SER A 292 -2.72 -12.14 -3.15
C SER A 292 -3.52 -11.52 -1.99
N SER A 293 -4.70 -10.94 -2.27
CA SER A 293 -5.46 -10.18 -1.28
C SER A 293 -6.11 -11.07 -0.20
N THR A 294 -6.67 -12.22 -0.58
CA THR A 294 -7.32 -13.17 0.34
C THR A 294 -6.31 -13.75 1.34
N PRO A 295 -5.13 -14.27 0.93
CA PRO A 295 -4.11 -14.73 1.87
C PRO A 295 -3.57 -13.64 2.79
N LEU A 296 -3.46 -12.39 2.32
CA LEU A 296 -3.07 -11.26 3.15
C LEU A 296 -4.11 -11.02 4.25
N LEU A 297 -5.41 -11.00 3.91
CA LEU A 297 -6.48 -10.77 4.87
C LEU A 297 -6.66 -11.89 5.89
N ALA A 298 -6.51 -13.12 5.44
CA ALA A 298 -6.62 -14.30 6.27
C ALA A 298 -5.30 -14.65 6.97
N SER A 299 -4.22 -13.91 6.67
CA SER A 299 -2.83 -14.19 7.05
C SER A 299 -2.51 -15.68 6.96
N ILE A 300 -2.72 -16.24 5.77
CA ILE A 300 -2.53 -17.65 5.50
C ILE A 300 -1.03 -17.92 5.47
N HIS A 301 -0.53 -18.67 6.46
CA HIS A 301 0.85 -19.14 6.50
C HIS A 301 0.91 -20.66 6.31
N PHE A 302 1.94 -21.12 5.58
CA PHE A 302 2.39 -22.50 5.65
C PHE A 302 3.27 -22.67 6.88
N ASP A 303 2.97 -23.65 7.74
CA ASP A 303 4.01 -24.17 8.61
C ASP A 303 4.93 -25.14 7.85
N ASP A 304 6.03 -25.54 8.48
CA ASP A 304 7.02 -26.45 7.89
C ASP A 304 6.43 -27.83 7.52
N CYS A 305 5.23 -28.15 8.02
CA CYS A 305 4.49 -29.37 7.74
C CYS A 305 3.44 -29.18 6.62
N GLY A 306 3.33 -27.99 6.02
CA GLY A 306 2.33 -27.67 5.00
C GLY A 306 0.92 -27.43 5.56
N SER A 307 0.81 -27.29 6.88
CA SER A 307 -0.41 -26.98 7.62
C SER A 307 -0.71 -25.49 7.55
N PHE A 308 -1.99 -25.13 7.61
CA PHE A 308 -2.43 -23.74 7.51
C PHE A 308 -2.72 -23.14 8.89
N ARG A 309 -2.20 -21.94 9.14
CA ARG A 309 -2.62 -21.12 10.29
C ARG A 309 -3.20 -19.80 9.81
N LEU A 310 -4.37 -19.45 10.32
CA LEU A 310 -4.98 -18.14 10.17
C LEU A 310 -4.50 -17.26 11.34
N THR A 311 -3.69 -16.25 11.07
CA THR A 311 -3.34 -15.25 12.09
C THR A 311 -4.20 -13.98 11.88
N GLN A 312 -4.74 -13.42 12.95
CA GLN A 312 -5.50 -12.16 12.87
C GLN A 312 -4.54 -10.96 12.89
N GLU A 313 -3.51 -10.95 12.05
CA GLU A 313 -2.60 -9.82 11.94
C GLU A 313 -3.34 -8.63 11.29
N ARG A 314 -3.93 -7.75 12.11
CA ARG A 314 -4.69 -6.59 11.62
C ARG A 314 -3.88 -5.67 10.71
N ILE A 315 -2.54 -5.72 10.77
CA ILE A 315 -1.68 -4.92 9.89
C ILE A 315 -1.75 -5.36 8.42
N THR A 316 -2.02 -6.65 8.14
CA THR A 316 -2.16 -7.13 6.76
C THR A 316 -3.43 -6.61 6.09
N LEU A 317 -4.42 -6.17 6.87
CA LEU A 317 -5.60 -5.46 6.37
C LEU A 317 -5.20 -4.17 5.66
N CYS A 318 -4.22 -3.43 6.18
CA CYS A 318 -3.73 -2.22 5.51
C CYS A 318 -3.19 -2.53 4.12
N TYR A 319 -2.51 -3.68 3.97
CA TYR A 319 -1.95 -4.11 2.69
C TYR A 319 -3.04 -4.49 1.71
N ALA A 320 -4.01 -5.30 2.14
CA ALA A 320 -5.14 -5.70 1.32
C ALA A 320 -6.02 -4.50 0.92
N ARG A 321 -6.23 -3.53 1.82
CA ARG A 321 -6.91 -2.28 1.49
C ARG A 321 -6.12 -1.43 0.49
N GLY A 322 -4.79 -1.45 0.57
CA GLY A 322 -3.92 -0.85 -0.44
C GLY A 322 -4.13 -1.47 -1.82
N ILE A 323 -4.26 -2.80 -1.90
CA ILE A 323 -4.58 -3.52 -3.15
C ILE A 323 -5.95 -3.11 -3.69
N CYS A 324 -6.99 -3.12 -2.83
CA CYS A 324 -8.33 -2.68 -3.24
C CYS A 324 -8.28 -1.27 -3.81
N TRP A 325 -7.63 -0.35 -3.10
CA TRP A 325 -7.51 1.04 -3.55
C TRP A 325 -6.81 1.13 -4.91
N ALA A 326 -5.67 0.47 -5.11
CA ALA A 326 -4.93 0.52 -6.37
C ALA A 326 -5.76 0.02 -7.56
N LEU A 327 -6.44 -1.13 -7.40
CA LEU A 327 -7.29 -1.70 -8.45
C LEU A 327 -8.55 -0.87 -8.73
N GLN A 328 -9.10 -0.18 -7.72
CA GLN A 328 -10.24 0.72 -7.91
C GLN A 328 -9.85 2.00 -8.65
N GLN A 329 -8.66 2.55 -8.38
CA GLN A 329 -8.17 3.75 -9.07
C GLN A 329 -7.80 3.48 -10.53
N GLU A 330 -7.35 2.27 -10.86
CA GLU A 330 -6.91 1.95 -12.21
C GLU A 330 -8.09 1.84 -13.18
N LYS A 331 -8.12 2.70 -14.20
CA LYS A 331 -9.22 2.80 -15.17
C LYS A 331 -9.34 1.55 -16.05
N ARG A 332 -8.21 0.90 -16.32
CA ARG A 332 -8.09 -0.21 -17.28
C ARG A 332 -8.26 -1.60 -16.66
N VAL A 333 -8.35 -1.68 -15.34
CA VAL A 333 -8.68 -2.92 -14.63
C VAL A 333 -10.14 -3.30 -14.90
N SER A 334 -10.40 -4.59 -15.10
CA SER A 334 -11.72 -5.10 -15.47
C SER A 334 -12.79 -4.83 -14.40
N ALA A 335 -14.06 -4.82 -14.82
CA ALA A 335 -15.18 -4.73 -13.89
C ALA A 335 -15.23 -5.90 -12.90
N GLU A 336 -14.73 -7.09 -13.29
CA GLU A 336 -14.68 -8.27 -12.42
C GLU A 336 -13.70 -8.07 -11.25
N HIS A 337 -12.47 -7.62 -11.53
CA HIS A 337 -11.47 -7.31 -10.51
C HIS A 337 -11.96 -6.19 -9.56
N LYS A 338 -12.63 -5.17 -10.11
CA LYS A 338 -13.24 -4.10 -9.31
C LYS A 338 -14.41 -4.61 -8.46
N SER A 339 -15.25 -5.49 -9.00
CA SER A 339 -16.33 -6.12 -8.24
C SER A 339 -15.80 -6.98 -7.10
N PHE A 340 -14.72 -7.74 -7.33
CA PHE A 340 -14.05 -8.52 -6.29
C PHE A 340 -13.53 -7.63 -5.15
N THR A 341 -12.75 -6.59 -5.48
CA THR A 341 -12.18 -5.69 -4.47
C THR A 341 -13.26 -4.91 -3.72
N TYR A 342 -14.36 -4.53 -4.38
CA TYR A 342 -15.53 -3.94 -3.71
C TYR A 342 -16.18 -4.89 -2.71
N ARG A 343 -16.39 -6.17 -3.07
CA ARG A 343 -16.87 -7.20 -2.14
C ARG A 343 -15.92 -7.37 -0.95
N LEU A 344 -14.61 -7.30 -1.21
CA LEU A 344 -13.57 -7.40 -0.18
C LEU A 344 -13.62 -6.23 0.81
N GLU A 345 -13.72 -5.00 0.32
CA GLU A 345 -13.86 -3.81 1.16
C GLU A 345 -15.14 -3.83 1.99
N ASN A 346 -16.26 -4.28 1.40
CA ASN A 346 -17.51 -4.44 2.12
C ASN A 346 -17.41 -5.49 3.23
N TRP A 347 -16.73 -6.61 2.96
CA TRP A 347 -16.47 -7.62 3.98
C TRP A 347 -15.64 -7.03 5.14
N ILE A 348 -14.57 -6.29 4.83
CA ILE A 348 -13.74 -5.60 5.84
C ILE A 348 -14.61 -4.64 6.67
N ARG A 349 -15.46 -3.85 6.02
CA ARG A 349 -16.36 -2.90 6.70
C ARG A 349 -17.32 -3.60 7.65
N GLN A 350 -17.94 -4.70 7.22
CA GLN A 350 -18.92 -5.45 8.01
C GLN A 350 -18.31 -6.24 9.16
N LYS A 351 -17.10 -6.80 8.98
CA LYS A 351 -16.48 -7.70 9.96
C LYS A 351 -15.50 -7.02 10.91
N ILE A 352 -15.01 -5.82 10.55
CA ILE A 352 -13.88 -5.18 11.25
C ILE A 352 -14.18 -3.74 11.65
N GLY A 353 -14.97 -3.02 10.84
CA GLY A 353 -15.26 -1.62 11.07
C GLY A 353 -15.94 -1.39 12.43
N ILE A 354 -15.40 -0.44 13.20
CA ILE A 354 -16.04 0.06 14.43
C ILE A 354 -16.96 1.26 14.13
N ALA A 355 -17.09 1.65 12.87
CA ALA A 355 -17.91 2.78 12.43
C ALA A 355 -19.40 2.51 12.69
N HIS A 356 -20.07 3.51 13.26
CA HIS A 356 -21.48 3.53 13.68
C HIS A 356 -22.43 2.81 12.72
N GLN A 357 -23.15 1.81 13.25
CA GLN A 357 -24.59 1.71 12.96
C GLN A 357 -25.31 2.88 13.63
#